data_AF-A0A839ZWZ7-F1
#
_entry.id   AF-A0A839ZWZ7-F1
#
_cell.length_a   1.000
_cell.length_b   1.000
_cell.length_c   1.000
_cell.angle_alpha   90.00
_cell.angle_beta   90.00
_cell.angle_gamma   90.00
#
_symmetry.space_group_name_H-M   'P 1'
#
loop_
_entity.id
_entity.type
_entity.pdbx_description
1 polymer ?
#
loop_
_entity_poly.entity_id
_entity_poly.type
_entity_poly.pdbx_seq_one_letter_code
_entity_poly.pdbx_strand_id
1 'polypeptide(L)'
;MDGKTLARIGAIVFVALAITATAIEINRPAERADDPVAQVRPAPARDPLRVELARCGAMGEAGGRDPSCLHAWAENRRRFLGQPAPVASPEPTAPTPSIPDQNGSR
;
A
#
# COMPACT_ATOMS: atom_id res chain seq x y z
N MET A 1 -5.52 31.80 35.25
CA MET A 1 -6.04 30.49 34.80
C MET A 1 -6.39 29.70 36.04
N ASP A 2 -7.62 29.20 36.15
CA ASP A 2 -8.05 28.41 37.29
C ASP A 2 -7.17 27.16 37.44
N GLY A 3 -6.52 27.00 38.60
CA GLY A 3 -5.64 25.85 38.87
C GLY A 3 -6.37 24.50 38.72
N LYS A 4 -7.69 24.49 38.88
CA LYS A 4 -8.54 23.32 38.64
C LYS A 4 -8.62 22.94 37.16
N THR A 5 -8.61 23.93 36.27
CA THR A 5 -8.61 23.71 34.82
C THR A 5 -7.24 23.19 34.37
N LEU A 6 -6.15 23.74 34.92
CA LEU A 6 -4.79 23.26 34.65
C LEU A 6 -4.59 21.81 35.12
N ALA A 7 -5.09 21.47 36.32
CA ALA A 7 -5.02 20.09 36.84
C ALA A 7 -5.82 19.10 35.97
N ARG A 8 -7.01 19.51 35.47
CA ARG A 8 -7.80 18.68 34.55
C ARG A 8 -7.08 18.45 33.23
N ILE A 9 -6.50 19.50 32.64
CA ILE A 9 -5.74 19.38 31.39
C ILE A 9 -4.55 18.43 31.58
N GLY A 10 -3.79 18.59 32.67
CA GLY A 10 -2.68 17.70 32.98
C GLY A 10 -3.11 16.24 33.12
N ALA A 11 -4.21 15.97 33.82
CA ALA A 11 -4.75 14.62 33.97
C ALA A 11 -5.19 14.00 32.64
N ILE A 12 -5.87 14.77 31.77
CA ILE A 12 -6.31 14.30 30.45
C ILE A 12 -5.10 13.95 29.57
N VAL A 13 -4.08 14.82 29.55
CA VAL A 13 -2.85 14.57 28.78
C VAL A 13 -2.13 13.32 29.28
N PHE A 14 -2.02 13.15 30.60
CA PHE A 14 -1.40 11.96 31.19
C PHE A 14 -2.15 10.67 30.83
N VAL A 15 -3.49 10.67 30.92
CA VAL A 15 -4.32 9.52 30.52
C VAL A 15 -4.16 9.21 29.03
N ALA A 16 -4.16 10.23 28.17
CA ALA A 16 -3.95 10.05 26.73
C ALA A 16 -2.57 9.45 26.41
N LEU A 17 -1.51 9.92 27.09
CA LEU A 17 -0.17 9.36 26.96
C LEU A 17 -0.10 7.91 27.45
N ALA A 18 -0.75 7.60 28.58
CA ALA A 18 -0.82 6.24 29.10
C ALA A 18 -1.51 5.28 28.12
N ILE A 19 -2.64 5.69 27.53
CA ILE A 19 -3.36 4.89 26.51
C ILE A 19 -2.51 4.69 25.25
N THR A 20 -1.78 5.72 24.83
CA THR A 20 -0.91 5.63 23.65
C THR A 20 0.26 4.69 23.91
N ALA A 21 0.88 4.76 25.10
CA ALA A 21 1.96 3.87 25.51
C ALA A 21 1.50 2.41 25.58
N THR A 22 0.32 2.13 26.15
CA THR A 22 -0.24 0.76 26.18
C THR A 22 -0.57 0.25 24.78
N ALA A 23 -1.07 1.09 23.89
CA ALA A 23 -1.30 0.72 22.48
C ALA A 23 0.00 0.35 21.75
N ILE A 24 1.11 1.04 22.04
CA ILE A 24 2.43 0.68 21.48
C ILE A 24 2.93 -0.65 22.05
N GLU A 25 2.70 -0.93 23.33
CA GLU A 25 3.07 -2.20 23.96
C GLU A 25 2.27 -3.38 23.37
N ILE A 26 0.97 -3.18 23.08
CA ILE A 26 0.11 -4.18 22.43
C ILE A 26 0.50 -4.37 20.96
N ASN A 27 0.95 -3.31 20.29
CA ASN A 27 1.39 -3.37 18.90
C ASN A 27 2.88 -3.71 18.75
N ARG A 28 3.60 -3.95 19.84
CA ARG A 28 4.87 -4.68 19.76
C ARG A 28 4.51 -6.11 19.36
N PRO A 29 4.93 -6.57 18.17
CA PRO A 29 4.73 -7.96 17.83
C PRO A 29 5.42 -8.78 18.92
N ALA A 30 4.64 -9.59 19.62
CA ALA A 30 5.19 -10.68 20.41
C ALA A 30 6.12 -11.46 19.48
N GLU A 31 7.43 -11.29 19.64
CA GLU A 31 8.40 -12.18 19.04
C GLU A 31 8.07 -13.59 19.56
N ARG A 32 7.44 -14.40 18.71
CA ARG A 32 7.56 -15.87 18.64
C ARG A 32 6.84 -16.76 19.66
N ALA A 33 5.77 -16.34 20.32
CA ALA A 33 4.96 -17.29 21.10
C ALA A 33 3.72 -17.74 20.28
N ASP A 34 3.84 -18.93 19.68
CA ASP A 34 2.75 -19.82 19.26
C ASP A 34 1.54 -19.19 18.56
N ASP A 35 1.62 -19.12 17.22
CA ASP A 35 0.40 -19.19 16.42
C ASP A 35 0.59 -20.16 15.24
N PRO A 36 0.13 -21.43 15.35
CA PRO A 36 0.06 -22.35 14.22
C PRO A 36 -1.00 -21.91 13.19
N VAL A 37 -1.68 -20.78 13.41
CA VAL A 37 -2.71 -20.22 12.53
C VAL A 37 -2.17 -19.08 11.64
N ALA A 38 -0.84 -18.92 11.56
CA ALA A 38 -0.23 -18.44 10.32
C ALA A 38 -0.44 -19.53 9.26
N GLN A 39 -1.68 -19.68 8.80
CA GLN A 39 -2.00 -20.42 7.60
C GLN A 39 -1.05 -19.87 6.55
N VAL A 40 -0.06 -20.70 6.23
CA VAL A 40 0.76 -20.63 5.03
C VAL A 40 -0.25 -20.67 3.89
N ARG A 41 -0.82 -19.50 3.58
CA ARG A 41 -1.37 -19.23 2.27
C ARG A 41 -0.20 -19.60 1.36
N PRO A 42 -0.38 -20.55 0.42
CA PRO A 42 0.71 -20.99 -0.44
C PRO A 42 1.33 -19.71 -0.97
N ALA A 43 2.61 -19.46 -0.64
CA ALA A 43 3.27 -18.25 -1.06
C ALA A 43 3.06 -18.19 -2.57
N PRO A 44 2.20 -17.28 -3.08
CA PRO A 44 2.05 -17.17 -4.52
C PRO A 44 3.44 -16.78 -4.98
N ALA A 45 4.04 -17.62 -5.82
CA ALA A 45 5.42 -17.52 -6.28
C ALA A 45 5.88 -16.06 -6.31
N ARG A 46 6.67 -15.64 -5.30
CA ARG A 46 7.14 -14.26 -5.06
C ARG A 46 6.25 -13.19 -5.69
N ASP A 47 5.13 -12.83 -5.07
CA ASP A 47 4.32 -11.70 -5.56
C ASP A 47 5.23 -10.47 -5.76
N PRO A 48 5.49 -10.04 -7.01
CA PRO A 48 6.43 -8.97 -7.30
C PRO A 48 5.99 -7.67 -6.63
N LEU A 49 4.69 -7.51 -6.38
CA LEU A 49 4.15 -6.37 -5.65
C LEU A 49 4.67 -6.32 -4.22
N ARG A 50 4.81 -7.46 -3.53
CA ARG A 50 5.31 -7.51 -2.15
C ARG A 50 6.79 -7.14 -2.08
N VAL A 51 7.57 -7.53 -3.09
CA VAL A 51 8.99 -7.17 -3.21
C VAL A 51 9.15 -5.66 -3.43
N GLU A 52 8.36 -5.07 -4.34
CA GLU A 52 8.41 -3.63 -4.61
C GLU A 52 7.94 -2.81 -3.40
N LEU A 53 6.88 -3.24 -2.70
CA LEU A 53 6.44 -2.57 -1.47
C LEU A 53 7.52 -2.58 -0.38
N ALA A 54 8.28 -3.68 -0.24
CA ALA A 54 9.40 -3.75 0.70
C ALA A 54 10.55 -2.80 0.29
N ARG A 55 10.89 -2.73 -1.00
CA ARG A 55 11.87 -1.79 -1.54
C ARG A 55 11.45 -0.34 -1.26
N CYS A 56 10.19 -0.01 -1.54
CA CYS A 56 9.64 1.32 -1.33
C CYS A 56 9.58 1.71 0.16
N GLY A 57 9.26 0.77 1.05
CA GLY A 57 9.31 0.98 2.49
C GLY A 57 10.72 1.27 3.01
N ALA A 58 11.74 0.56 2.48
CA ALA A 58 13.13 0.79 2.86
C ALA A 58 13.66 2.18 2.46
N MET A 59 13.04 2.83 1.46
CA MET A 59 13.39 4.18 1.02
C MET A 59 12.75 5.29 1.87
N GLY A 60 11.72 5.00 2.67
CA GLY A 60 11.02 5.99 3.49
C GLY A 60 10.45 7.15 2.67
N GLU A 61 10.71 8.39 3.11
CA GLU A 61 10.25 9.62 2.44
C GLU A 61 10.70 9.75 0.98
N ALA A 62 11.84 9.14 0.61
CA ALA A 62 12.26 9.11 -0.79
C ALA A 62 11.29 8.29 -1.67
N GLY A 63 10.73 7.19 -1.13
CA GLY A 63 9.72 6.39 -1.80
C GLY A 63 8.40 7.15 -2.01
N GLY A 64 8.08 8.11 -1.14
CA GLY A 64 6.89 8.97 -1.28
C GLY A 64 6.90 9.90 -2.51
N ARG A 65 8.08 10.16 -3.07
CA ARG A 65 8.28 10.98 -4.28
C ARG A 65 8.52 10.15 -5.54
N ASP A 66 8.70 8.84 -5.40
CA ASP A 66 8.97 7.94 -6.51
C ASP A 66 7.65 7.46 -7.16
N PRO A 67 7.44 7.69 -8.47
CA PRO A 67 6.19 7.34 -9.14
C PRO A 67 5.95 5.82 -9.20
N SER A 68 7.00 4.99 -9.24
CA SER A 68 6.88 3.53 -9.22
C SER A 68 6.39 3.03 -7.86
N CYS A 69 6.85 3.66 -6.77
CA CYS A 69 6.37 3.36 -5.42
C CYS A 69 4.92 3.79 -5.19
N LEU A 70 4.54 4.97 -5.68
CA LEU A 70 3.15 5.43 -5.62
C LEU A 70 2.20 4.46 -6.35
N HIS A 71 2.62 3.96 -7.51
CA HIS A 71 1.86 2.95 -8.26
C HIS A 71 1.74 1.63 -7.48
N ALA A 72 2.83 1.13 -6.90
CA ALA A 72 2.82 -0.10 -6.10
C ALA A 72 1.88 -0.01 -4.89
N TRP A 73 1.85 1.13 -4.17
CA TRP A 73 0.92 1.32 -3.06
C TRP A 73 -0.53 1.44 -3.51
N ALA A 74 -0.79 2.11 -4.63
CA ALA A 74 -2.13 2.20 -5.20
C ALA A 74 -2.64 0.79 -5.56
N GLU A 75 -1.82 -0.02 -6.22
CA GLU A 75 -2.18 -1.39 -6.59
C GLU A 75 -2.40 -2.29 -5.37
N ASN A 76 -1.56 -2.18 -4.34
CA ASN A 76 -1.76 -2.92 -3.09
C ASN A 76 -3.09 -2.57 -2.41
N ARG A 77 -3.42 -1.28 -2.37
CA ARG A 77 -4.70 -0.81 -1.82
C ARG A 77 -5.87 -1.36 -2.60
N ARG A 78 -5.78 -1.36 -3.94
CA ARG A 78 -6.83 -1.88 -4.82
C ARG A 78 -7.07 -3.36 -4.61
N ARG A 79 -6.00 -4.16 -4.54
CA ARG A 79 -6.09 -5.60 -4.21
C ARG A 79 -6.73 -5.83 -2.84
N PHE A 80 -6.31 -5.06 -1.83
CA PHE A 80 -6.86 -5.18 -0.48
C PHE A 80 -8.36 -4.85 -0.43
N LEU A 81 -8.77 -3.83 -1.17
CA LEU A 81 -10.17 -3.42 -1.28
C LEU A 81 -10.99 -4.28 -2.27
N GLY A 82 -10.38 -5.31 -2.88
CA GLY A 82 -11.05 -6.16 -3.87
C GLY A 82 -11.45 -5.42 -5.15
N GLN A 83 -10.82 -4.29 -5.45
CA GLN A 83 -11.12 -3.49 -6.63
C GLN A 83 -10.53 -4.16 -7.87
N PRO A 84 -11.33 -4.41 -8.93
CA PRO A 84 -10.85 -5.05 -10.14
C PRO A 84 -9.79 -4.17 -10.80
N ALA A 85 -8.73 -4.77 -11.36
CA ALA A 85 -7.73 -4.03 -12.15
C ALA A 85 -8.42 -3.14 -13.20
N PRO A 86 -7.91 -1.93 -13.49
CA PRO A 86 -8.44 -1.16 -14.59
C PRO A 86 -8.23 -2.05 -15.81
N VAL A 87 -9.31 -2.37 -16.51
CA VAL A 87 -9.18 -2.95 -17.83
C VAL A 87 -8.36 -1.92 -18.59
N ALA A 88 -7.14 -2.28 -19.01
CA ALA A 88 -6.37 -1.44 -19.90
C ALA A 88 -7.28 -1.20 -21.09
N SER A 89 -7.90 -0.01 -21.15
CA SER A 89 -8.65 0.38 -22.32
C SER A 89 -7.67 0.27 -23.46
N PRO A 90 -7.97 -0.50 -24.52
CA PRO A 90 -7.12 -0.45 -25.69
C PRO A 90 -7.05 1.03 -26.06
N GLU A 91 -5.85 1.59 -25.92
CA GLU A 91 -5.50 2.86 -26.51
C GLU A 91 -6.05 2.81 -27.94
N PRO A 92 -6.86 3.80 -28.40
CA PRO A 92 -7.36 3.80 -29.75
C PRO A 92 -6.16 3.71 -30.68
N THR A 93 -5.89 2.51 -31.19
CA THR A 93 -4.89 2.28 -32.20
C THR A 93 -5.26 3.23 -33.32
N ALA A 94 -4.43 4.27 -33.49
CA ALA A 94 -4.58 5.19 -34.61
C ALA A 94 -4.80 4.34 -35.87
N PRO A 95 -5.80 4.64 -36.70
CA PRO A 95 -6.11 3.83 -37.85
C PRO A 95 -4.84 3.73 -38.71
N THR A 96 -4.29 2.52 -38.78
CA THR A 96 -3.26 2.17 -39.75
C THR A 96 -3.77 2.59 -41.13
N PRO A 97 -3.11 3.52 -41.84
CA PRO A 97 -3.52 3.85 -43.19
C PRO A 97 -3.37 2.60 -44.05
N SER A 98 -4.50 2.10 -44.55
CA SER A 98 -4.57 1.00 -45.49
C SER A 98 -3.82 1.39 -46.77
N ILE A 99 -2.67 0.76 -47.02
CA ILE A 99 -1.96 0.89 -48.28
C ILE A 99 -2.79 0.12 -49.34
N PRO A 100 -3.27 0.77 -50.42
CA PRO A 100 -4.04 0.08 -51.44
C PRO A 100 -3.16 -0.89 -52.23
N ASP A 101 -3.72 -2.08 -52.46
CA ASP A 101 -3.17 -3.17 -53.25
C ASP A 101 -2.89 -2.71 -54.69
N GLN A 102 -1.60 -2.61 -55.04
CA GLN A 102 -1.12 -2.31 -56.38
C GLN A 102 -0.50 -3.58 -56.98
N ASN A 103 -1.26 -4.67 -57.14
CA ASN A 103 -0.79 -5.76 -57.98
C ASN A 103 -1.85 -6.28 -58.95
N GLY A 104 -2.01 -5.55 -60.04
CA GLY A 104 -2.71 -6.00 -61.23
C GLY A 104 -2.20 -5.27 -62.46
N SER A 105 -1.03 -5.65 -63.00
CA SER A 105 -0.65 -5.47 -64.42
C SER A 105 0.76 -6.01 -64.73
N ARG A 106 0.86 -7.27 -65.18
CA ARG A 106 1.48 -7.71 -66.45
C ARG A 106 1.76 -9.21 -66.47
#